data_AF-A0A151BBA8-F1
#
_entry.id   AF-A0A151BBA8-F1
#
_cell.length_a   1.000
_cell.length_b   1.000
_cell.length_c   1.000
_cell.angle_alpha   90.00
_cell.angle_beta   90.00
_cell.angle_gamma   90.00
#
_symmetry.space_group_name_H-M   'P 1'
#
loop_
_entity.id
_entity.type
_entity.pdbx_description
1 polymer ?
#
loop_
_entity_poly.entity_id
_entity_poly.type
_entity_poly.pdbx_seq_one_letter_code
_entity_poly.pdbx_strand_id
1 'polypeptide(L)'
;MKLSTPSRKILHAVVVVVLVVEAAGLAWLFLEYSGLSDELRSSAWSLATKSLRYLEGDVELLIYLLDENPDIHLMALTARNAAEHASVTASALSTLHDHGGRDHTKTYVLGVAVSNIEAYLNTLANNPDKVASLKENKELLEEAASILKEIAMKYRQDPEDIPKSLISKLHKISEQLH
;
A
#
# COMPACT_ATOMS: atom_id res chain seq x y z
N MET A 1 52.47 29.40 -20.64
CA MET A 1 53.01 28.34 -21.54
C MET A 1 51.87 27.86 -22.44
N LYS A 2 51.82 28.24 -23.73
CA LYS A 2 50.73 27.83 -24.64
C LYS A 2 50.93 26.37 -25.05
N LEU A 3 50.04 25.47 -24.63
CA LEU A 3 49.99 24.08 -25.11
C LEU A 3 49.91 24.06 -26.65
N SER A 4 50.80 23.28 -27.28
CA SER A 4 50.82 23.08 -28.74
C SER A 4 49.49 22.46 -29.21
N THR A 5 49.03 22.80 -30.41
CA THR A 5 47.76 22.32 -30.99
C THR A 5 47.51 20.81 -30.85
N PRO A 6 48.50 19.90 -31.06
CA PRO A 6 48.31 18.46 -30.83
C PRO A 6 48.12 18.10 -29.34
N SER A 7 48.83 18.76 -28.41
CA SER A 7 48.67 18.52 -26.97
C SER A 7 47.28 18.91 -26.45
N ARG A 8 46.65 19.94 -27.04
CA ARG A 8 45.25 20.26 -26.73
C ARG A 8 44.29 19.19 -27.22
N LYS A 9 44.47 18.65 -28.43
CA LYS A 9 43.57 17.59 -28.95
C LYS A 9 43.62 16.33 -28.10
N ILE A 10 44.81 15.94 -27.63
CA ILE A 10 45.00 14.80 -26.72
C ILE A 10 44.30 15.07 -25.38
N LEU A 11 44.48 16.26 -24.80
CA LEU A 11 43.81 16.64 -23.55
C LEU A 11 42.28 16.61 -23.68
N HIS A 12 41.72 17.13 -24.79
CA HIS A 12 40.27 17.05 -25.04
C HIS A 12 39.80 15.61 -25.21
N ALA A 13 40.56 14.77 -25.91
CA ALA A 13 40.22 13.35 -26.06
C ALA A 13 40.20 12.63 -24.70
N VAL A 14 41.19 12.89 -23.83
CA VAL A 14 41.23 12.32 -22.47
C VAL A 14 40.03 12.80 -21.65
N VAL A 15 39.69 14.10 -21.69
CA VAL A 15 38.52 14.64 -20.98
C VAL A 15 37.23 13.99 -21.48
N VAL A 16 37.06 13.84 -22.79
CA VAL A 16 35.88 13.17 -23.36
C VAL A 16 35.80 11.72 -22.91
N VAL A 17 36.92 10.98 -22.88
CA VAL A 17 36.94 9.60 -22.40
C VAL A 17 36.55 9.52 -20.92
N VAL A 18 37.08 10.40 -20.07
CA VAL A 18 36.71 10.46 -18.64
C VAL A 18 35.22 10.71 -18.47
N LEU A 19 34.65 11.68 -19.21
CA LEU A 19 33.22 11.99 -19.15
C LEU A 19 32.35 10.81 -19.60
N VAL A 20 32.77 10.06 -20.62
CA VAL A 20 32.03 8.86 -21.08
C VAL A 20 32.06 7.77 -20.01
N VAL A 21 33.19 7.55 -19.35
CA VAL A 21 33.31 6.55 -18.27
C VAL A 21 32.45 6.93 -17.06
N GLU A 22 32.46 8.20 -16.64
CA GLU A 22 31.61 8.69 -15.55
C GLU A 22 30.12 8.58 -15.90
N ALA A 23 29.73 8.97 -17.11
CA ALA A 23 28.35 8.84 -17.58
C ALA A 23 27.89 7.38 -17.61
N ALA A 24 28.75 6.46 -18.03
CA ALA A 24 28.45 5.02 -18.01
C ALA A 24 28.30 4.49 -16.58
N GLY A 25 29.15 4.94 -15.64
CA GLY A 25 29.04 4.57 -14.21
C GLY A 25 27.74 5.07 -13.57
N LEU A 26 27.36 6.33 -13.85
CA LEU A 26 26.09 6.90 -13.39
C LEU A 26 24.88 6.18 -14.01
N ALA A 27 24.95 5.84 -15.30
CA ALA A 27 23.90 5.09 -15.97
C ALA A 27 23.73 3.69 -15.36
N TRP A 28 24.83 3.01 -15.04
CA TRP A 28 24.78 1.70 -14.38
C TRP A 28 24.17 1.78 -12.97
N LEU A 29 24.62 2.73 -12.14
CA LEU A 29 24.06 2.96 -10.81
C LEU A 29 22.55 3.28 -10.87
N PHE A 30 22.14 4.09 -11.83
CA PHE A 30 20.73 4.42 -12.05
C PHE A 30 19.92 3.18 -12.42
N LEU A 31 20.41 2.33 -13.33
CA LEU A 31 19.73 1.10 -13.72
C LEU A 31 19.62 0.11 -12.55
N GLU A 32 20.69 -0.09 -11.79
CA GLU A 32 20.69 -0.97 -10.61
C GLU A 32 19.69 -0.49 -9.55
N TYR A 33 19.71 0.81 -9.24
CA TYR A 33 18.76 1.42 -8.31
C TYR A 33 17.31 1.29 -8.80
N SER A 34 17.07 1.47 -10.10
CA SER A 34 15.74 1.32 -10.69
C SER A 34 15.21 -0.11 -10.58
N GLY A 35 16.07 -1.13 -10.77
CA GLY A 35 15.71 -2.53 -10.59
C GLY A 35 15.32 -2.84 -9.14
N LEU A 36 16.13 -2.38 -8.18
CA LEU A 36 15.85 -2.54 -6.75
C LEU A 36 14.52 -1.87 -6.34
N SER A 37 14.23 -0.68 -6.87
CA SER A 37 12.97 0.02 -6.62
C SER A 37 11.77 -0.73 -7.18
N ASP A 38 11.89 -1.32 -8.37
CA ASP A 38 10.83 -2.13 -8.98
C ASP A 38 10.57 -3.45 -8.20
N GLU A 39 11.62 -4.10 -7.70
CA GLU A 39 11.51 -5.30 -6.86
C GLU A 39 10.85 -5.01 -5.51
N LEU A 40 11.25 -3.92 -4.85
CA LEU A 40 10.63 -3.44 -3.61
C LEU A 40 9.16 -3.11 -3.83
N ARG A 41 8.83 -2.40 -4.92
CA ARG A 41 7.44 -2.11 -5.29
C ARG A 41 6.62 -3.38 -5.46
N SER A 42 7.13 -4.33 -6.24
CA SER A 42 6.45 -5.60 -6.47
C SER A 42 6.22 -6.38 -5.16
N SER A 43 7.24 -6.43 -4.30
CA SER A 43 7.17 -7.13 -3.02
C SER A 43 6.20 -6.49 -2.03
N ALA A 44 6.26 -5.16 -1.88
CA ALA A 44 5.36 -4.41 -1.01
C ALA A 44 3.91 -4.50 -1.51
N TRP A 45 3.68 -4.44 -2.83
CA TRP A 45 2.34 -4.62 -3.38
C TRP A 45 1.82 -6.06 -3.21
N SER A 46 2.68 -7.06 -3.39
CA SER A 46 2.32 -8.46 -3.14
C SER A 46 1.94 -8.70 -1.68
N LEU A 47 2.66 -8.07 -0.74
CA LEU A 47 2.32 -8.12 0.69
C LEU A 47 0.99 -7.42 0.97
N ALA A 48 0.82 -6.19 0.49
CA ALA A 48 -0.41 -5.42 0.66
C ALA A 48 -1.63 -6.18 0.13
N THR A 49 -1.54 -6.74 -1.08
CA THR A 49 -2.65 -7.49 -1.68
C THR A 49 -2.97 -8.80 -0.96
N LYS A 50 -1.98 -9.53 -0.45
CA LYS A 50 -2.24 -10.71 0.39
C LYS A 50 -2.95 -10.32 1.67
N SER A 51 -2.45 -9.32 2.37
CA SER A 51 -3.03 -8.84 3.63
C SER A 51 -4.43 -8.24 3.44
N LEU A 52 -4.70 -7.56 2.31
CA LEU A 52 -6.05 -7.09 1.95
C LEU A 52 -7.07 -8.22 1.84
N ARG A 53 -6.68 -9.38 1.32
CA ARG A 53 -7.58 -10.55 1.23
C ARG A 53 -7.88 -11.15 2.59
N TYR A 54 -6.88 -11.19 3.48
CA TYR A 54 -7.10 -11.65 4.85
C TYR A 54 -8.00 -10.68 5.61
N LEU A 55 -7.73 -9.37 5.51
CA LEU A 55 -8.57 -8.32 6.08
C LEU A 55 -10.02 -8.44 5.59
N GLU A 56 -10.21 -8.60 4.28
CA GLU A 56 -11.54 -8.80 3.71
C GLU A 56 -12.25 -10.04 4.28
N GLY A 57 -11.57 -11.19 4.30
CA GLY A 57 -12.13 -12.41 4.88
C GLY A 57 -12.48 -12.28 6.36
N ASP A 58 -11.66 -11.58 7.15
CA ASP A 58 -11.94 -11.35 8.57
C ASP A 58 -13.11 -10.38 8.78
N VAL A 59 -13.25 -9.36 7.92
CA VAL A 59 -14.41 -8.46 7.95
C VAL A 59 -15.69 -9.22 7.57
N GLU A 60 -15.66 -10.04 6.51
CA GLU A 60 -16.79 -10.91 6.15
C GLU A 60 -17.16 -11.87 7.30
N LEU A 61 -16.16 -12.47 7.95
CA LEU A 61 -16.38 -13.32 9.13
C LEU A 61 -16.97 -12.55 10.31
N LEU A 62 -16.49 -11.33 10.57
CA LEU A 62 -17.02 -10.48 11.63
C LEU A 62 -18.50 -10.16 11.41
N ILE A 63 -18.89 -9.85 10.17
CA ILE A 63 -20.28 -9.60 9.78
C ILE A 63 -21.12 -10.88 9.93
N TYR A 64 -20.60 -12.03 9.51
CA TYR A 64 -21.28 -13.32 9.69
C TYR A 64 -21.54 -13.63 11.16
N LEU A 65 -20.55 -13.45 12.03
CA LEU A 65 -20.70 -13.65 13.47
C LEU A 65 -21.76 -12.72 14.06
N LEU A 66 -21.80 -11.46 13.62
CA LEU A 66 -22.80 -10.52 14.07
C LEU A 66 -24.24 -11.00 13.79
N ASP A 67 -24.47 -11.59 12.62
CA ASP A 67 -25.79 -12.03 12.16
C ASP A 67 -26.21 -13.37 12.77
N GLU A 68 -25.31 -14.35 12.76
CA GLU A 68 -25.66 -15.76 12.97
C GLU A 68 -25.25 -16.27 14.35
N ASN A 69 -24.21 -15.71 14.97
CA ASN A 69 -23.73 -16.16 16.28
C ASN A 69 -22.88 -15.08 16.98
N PRO A 70 -23.51 -14.11 17.68
CA PRO A 70 -22.84 -12.94 18.24
C PRO A 70 -22.06 -13.26 19.52
N ASP A 71 -21.19 -14.26 19.46
CA ASP A 71 -20.21 -14.52 20.51
C ASP A 71 -19.23 -13.36 20.58
N ILE A 72 -19.35 -12.58 21.66
CA ILE A 72 -18.61 -11.35 21.89
C ILE A 72 -17.08 -11.60 21.91
N HIS A 73 -16.63 -12.73 22.46
CA HIS A 73 -15.21 -13.05 22.52
C HIS A 73 -14.67 -13.41 21.15
N LEU A 74 -15.42 -14.19 20.38
CA LEU A 74 -15.02 -14.56 19.03
C LEU A 74 -15.01 -13.34 18.10
N MET A 75 -16.02 -12.47 18.19
CA MET A 75 -16.04 -11.21 17.42
C MET A 75 -14.86 -10.30 17.78
N ALA A 76 -14.52 -10.18 19.06
CA ALA A 76 -13.36 -9.38 19.49
C ALA A 76 -12.04 -9.93 18.94
N LEU A 77 -11.90 -11.26 18.90
CA LEU A 77 -10.73 -11.92 18.30
C LEU A 77 -10.66 -11.69 16.79
N THR A 78 -11.78 -11.87 16.08
CA THR A 78 -11.86 -11.63 14.64
C THR A 78 -11.56 -10.17 14.30
N ALA A 79 -12.10 -9.21 15.06
CA ALA A 79 -11.80 -7.80 14.89
C ALA A 79 -10.31 -7.49 15.11
N ARG A 80 -9.65 -8.16 16.07
CA ARG A 80 -8.20 -8.01 16.30
C ARG A 80 -7.39 -8.53 15.10
N ASN A 81 -7.72 -9.71 14.58
CA ASN A 81 -7.04 -10.27 13.41
C ASN A 81 -7.21 -9.35 12.19
N ALA A 82 -8.44 -8.85 11.97
CA ALA A 82 -8.71 -7.89 10.92
C ALA A 82 -7.86 -6.62 11.09
N ALA A 83 -7.77 -6.07 12.31
CA ALA A 83 -6.93 -4.91 12.59
C ALA A 83 -5.44 -5.18 12.30
N GLU A 84 -4.91 -6.35 12.66
CA GLU A 84 -3.53 -6.74 12.34
C GLU A 84 -3.27 -6.79 10.82
N HIS A 85 -4.19 -7.39 10.05
CA HIS A 85 -4.07 -7.42 8.59
C HIS A 85 -4.21 -6.03 7.95
N ALA A 86 -5.06 -5.17 8.51
CA ALA A 86 -5.15 -3.76 8.11
C ALA A 86 -3.82 -3.04 8.39
N SER A 87 -3.23 -3.24 9.57
CA SER A 87 -1.94 -2.64 9.96
C SER A 87 -0.79 -3.04 9.03
N VAL A 88 -0.68 -4.35 8.72
CA VAL A 88 0.30 -4.86 7.75
C VAL A 88 0.08 -4.25 6.36
N THR A 89 -1.18 -4.16 5.93
CA THR A 89 -1.54 -3.56 4.64
C THR A 89 -1.16 -2.09 4.59
N ALA A 90 -1.52 -1.30 5.61
CA ALA A 90 -1.19 0.11 5.72
C ALA A 90 0.33 0.35 5.72
N SER A 91 1.08 -0.49 6.44
CA SER A 91 2.55 -0.43 6.48
C SER A 91 3.18 -0.73 5.11
N ALA A 92 2.66 -1.73 4.39
CA ALA A 92 3.10 -2.04 3.04
C ALA A 92 2.78 -0.91 2.05
N LEU A 93 1.60 -0.28 2.19
CA LEU A 93 1.19 0.88 1.39
C LEU A 93 2.02 2.13 1.70
N SER A 94 2.42 2.36 2.96
CA SER A 94 3.36 3.41 3.34
C SER A 94 4.73 3.18 2.71
N THR A 95 5.22 1.93 2.75
CA THR A 95 6.49 1.57 2.11
C THR A 95 6.44 1.83 0.61
N LEU A 96 5.31 1.49 -0.04
CA LEU A 96 5.06 1.83 -1.44
C LEU A 96 5.06 3.34 -1.66
N HIS A 97 4.34 4.10 -0.85
CA HIS A 97 4.29 5.56 -0.95
C HIS A 97 5.69 6.18 -0.89
N ASP A 98 6.50 5.75 0.08
CA ASP A 98 7.81 6.34 0.37
C ASP A 98 8.90 5.92 -0.63
N HIS A 99 8.84 4.70 -1.17
CA HIS A 99 9.98 4.09 -1.89
C HIS A 99 9.66 3.48 -3.26
N GLY A 100 8.38 3.35 -3.65
CA GLY A 100 7.99 2.57 -4.84
C GLY A 100 6.80 3.09 -5.65
N GLY A 101 6.08 4.12 -5.21
CA GLY A 101 4.88 4.62 -5.90
C GLY A 101 5.22 5.48 -7.10
N ARG A 102 4.50 5.33 -8.22
CA ARG A 102 4.57 6.30 -9.33
C ARG A 102 3.55 7.41 -9.12
N ASP A 103 2.35 7.08 -8.65
CA ASP A 103 1.37 8.00 -8.08
C ASP A 103 1.35 7.87 -6.55
N HIS A 104 2.23 8.64 -5.90
CA HIS A 104 2.36 8.71 -4.44
C HIS A 104 1.04 9.05 -3.75
N THR A 105 0.13 9.77 -4.41
CA THR A 105 -1.11 10.22 -3.77
C THR A 105 -2.12 9.07 -3.65
N LYS A 106 -2.26 8.24 -4.71
CA LYS A 106 -3.20 7.10 -4.68
C LYS A 106 -2.85 6.11 -3.57
N THR A 107 -1.58 5.70 -3.51
CA THR A 107 -1.09 4.73 -2.52
C THR A 107 -1.19 5.27 -1.09
N TYR A 108 -0.90 6.56 -0.90
CA TYR A 108 -1.10 7.24 0.38
C TYR A 108 -2.56 7.23 0.83
N VAL A 109 -3.50 7.68 -0.02
CA VAL A 109 -4.92 7.76 0.34
C VAL A 109 -5.50 6.38 0.64
N LEU A 110 -5.09 5.35 -0.13
CA LEU A 110 -5.47 3.97 0.17
C LEU A 110 -4.91 3.51 1.52
N GLY A 111 -3.64 3.83 1.83
CA GLY A 111 -3.02 3.53 3.13
C GLY A 111 -3.75 4.19 4.30
N VAL A 112 -4.14 5.46 4.15
CA VAL A 112 -4.95 6.18 5.14
C VAL A 112 -6.31 5.51 5.34
N ALA A 113 -6.99 5.14 4.25
CA ALA A 113 -8.29 4.49 4.34
C ALA A 113 -8.21 3.15 5.08
N VAL A 114 -7.17 2.35 4.82
CA VAL A 114 -6.94 1.10 5.54
C VAL A 114 -6.58 1.34 7.01
N SER A 115 -5.80 2.38 7.31
CA SER A 115 -5.44 2.75 8.70
C SER A 115 -6.67 3.19 9.52
N ASN A 116 -7.61 3.88 8.89
CA ASN A 116 -8.88 4.24 9.54
C ASN A 116 -9.72 2.98 9.86
N ILE A 117 -9.76 2.02 8.94
CA ILE A 117 -10.41 0.71 9.16
C ILE A 117 -9.71 -0.04 10.31
N GLU A 118 -8.37 -0.05 10.35
CA GLU A 118 -7.60 -0.62 11.47
C GLU A 118 -8.02 0.01 12.81
N ALA A 119 -8.09 1.34 12.89
CA ALA A 119 -8.46 2.04 14.11
C ALA A 119 -9.88 1.67 14.60
N TYR A 120 -10.83 1.57 13.66
CA TYR A 120 -12.19 1.12 13.95
C TYR A 120 -12.21 -0.32 14.48
N LEU A 121 -11.53 -1.25 13.80
CA LEU A 121 -11.46 -2.65 14.20
C LEU A 121 -10.78 -2.85 15.56
N ASN A 122 -9.70 -2.11 15.82
CA ASN A 122 -9.06 -2.07 17.14
C ASN A 122 -10.00 -1.56 18.23
N THR A 123 -10.86 -0.59 17.92
CA THR A 123 -11.87 -0.11 18.86
C THR A 123 -12.88 -1.20 19.18
N LEU A 124 -13.36 -1.95 18.18
CA LEU A 124 -14.25 -3.09 18.40
C LEU A 124 -13.59 -4.21 19.22
N ALA A 125 -12.35 -4.58 18.87
CA ALA A 125 -11.61 -5.64 19.55
C ALA A 125 -11.37 -5.35 21.04
N ASN A 126 -11.17 -4.09 21.39
CA ASN A 126 -10.88 -3.67 22.76
C ASN A 126 -12.12 -3.23 23.55
N ASN A 127 -13.27 -3.05 22.90
CA ASN A 127 -14.53 -2.66 23.53
C ASN A 127 -15.65 -3.59 23.06
N PRO A 128 -15.70 -4.84 23.56
CA PRO A 128 -16.62 -5.85 23.06
C PRO A 128 -18.10 -5.47 23.26
N ASP A 129 -18.39 -4.60 24.22
CA ASP A 129 -19.73 -4.08 24.50
C ASP A 129 -20.27 -3.14 23.39
N LYS A 130 -19.41 -2.72 22.46
CA LYS A 130 -19.77 -1.90 21.29
C LYS A 130 -20.37 -2.71 20.12
N VAL A 131 -20.92 -3.91 20.35
CA VAL A 131 -21.65 -4.66 19.31
C VAL A 131 -22.75 -3.82 18.64
N ALA A 132 -23.36 -2.90 19.37
CA ALA A 132 -24.36 -1.96 18.83
C ALA A 132 -23.79 -1.09 17.69
N SER A 133 -22.56 -0.56 17.84
CA SER A 133 -21.93 0.23 16.76
C SER A 133 -21.52 -0.64 15.57
N LEU A 134 -21.22 -1.93 15.79
CA LEU A 134 -20.98 -2.87 14.70
C LEU A 134 -22.25 -3.10 13.87
N LYS A 135 -23.44 -3.16 14.50
CA LYS A 135 -24.73 -3.23 13.78
C LYS A 135 -25.01 -1.99 12.95
N GLU A 136 -24.75 -0.81 13.51
CA GLU A 136 -24.95 0.47 12.82
C GLU A 136 -24.05 0.62 11.60
N ASN A 137 -22.82 0.08 11.68
CA ASN A 137 -21.82 0.20 10.62
C ASN A 137 -21.73 -1.02 9.69
N LYS A 138 -22.64 -1.98 9.81
CA LYS A 138 -22.60 -3.24 9.05
C LYS A 138 -22.52 -3.00 7.53
N GLU A 139 -23.42 -2.17 7.00
CA GLU A 139 -23.47 -1.88 5.55
C GLU A 139 -22.17 -1.22 5.05
N LEU A 140 -21.59 -0.33 5.86
CA LEU A 140 -20.31 0.31 5.54
C LEU A 140 -19.16 -0.70 5.50
N LEU A 141 -19.15 -1.68 6.42
CA LEU A 141 -18.15 -2.74 6.45
C LEU A 141 -18.30 -3.73 5.29
N GLU A 142 -19.53 -4.08 4.92
CA GLU A 142 -19.81 -4.90 3.73
C GLU A 142 -19.31 -4.20 2.46
N GLU A 143 -19.58 -2.90 2.34
CA GLU A 143 -19.13 -2.10 1.21
C GLU A 143 -17.60 -1.95 1.19
N ALA A 144 -16.98 -1.73 2.36
CA ALA A 144 -15.52 -1.72 2.49
C ALA A 144 -14.94 -3.07 2.04
N ALA A 145 -15.40 -4.20 2.60
CA ALA A 145 -14.94 -5.54 2.26
C ALA A 145 -15.05 -5.82 0.75
N SER A 146 -16.18 -5.46 0.13
CA SER A 146 -16.38 -5.57 -1.32
C SER A 146 -15.32 -4.79 -2.12
N ILE A 147 -15.00 -3.57 -1.70
CA ILE A 147 -13.95 -2.76 -2.33
C ILE A 147 -12.56 -3.37 -2.10
N LEU A 148 -12.24 -3.82 -0.88
CA LEU A 148 -10.96 -4.47 -0.57
C LEU A 148 -10.76 -5.74 -1.41
N LYS A 149 -11.81 -6.57 -1.55
CA LYS A 149 -11.84 -7.73 -2.43
C LYS A 149 -11.56 -7.36 -3.87
N GLU A 150 -12.24 -6.32 -4.37
CA GLU A 150 -12.07 -5.85 -5.74
C GLU A 150 -10.63 -5.38 -5.99
N ILE A 151 -10.06 -4.60 -5.07
CA ILE A 151 -8.67 -4.16 -5.09
C ILE A 151 -7.72 -5.36 -5.16
N ALA A 152 -7.85 -6.29 -4.22
CA ALA A 152 -6.94 -7.42 -4.09
C ALA A 152 -7.06 -8.46 -5.21
N MET A 153 -8.23 -8.57 -5.86
CA MET A 153 -8.45 -9.54 -6.94
C MET A 153 -8.17 -8.98 -8.33
N LYS A 154 -8.71 -7.80 -8.65
CA LYS A 154 -8.63 -7.24 -10.01
C LYS A 154 -7.31 -6.50 -10.26
N TYR A 155 -6.78 -5.84 -9.25
CA TYR A 155 -5.62 -4.94 -9.38
C TYR A 155 -4.35 -5.52 -8.74
N ARG A 156 -4.31 -6.84 -8.56
CA ARG A 156 -3.19 -7.55 -7.90
C ARG A 156 -1.83 -7.37 -8.57
N GLN A 157 -1.81 -7.03 -9.85
CA GLN A 157 -0.57 -6.93 -10.63
C GLN A 157 0.10 -5.57 -10.44
N ASP A 158 -0.67 -4.50 -10.45
CA ASP A 158 -0.15 -3.14 -10.35
C ASP A 158 -1.14 -2.25 -9.56
N PRO A 159 -0.72 -1.61 -8.45
CA PRO A 159 -1.58 -0.70 -7.70
C PRO A 159 -1.98 0.54 -8.50
N GLU A 160 -1.27 0.88 -9.58
CA GLU A 160 -1.59 2.05 -10.40
C GLU A 160 -2.87 1.90 -11.20
N ASP A 161 -3.26 0.66 -11.50
CA ASP A 161 -4.47 0.32 -12.25
C ASP A 161 -5.75 0.54 -11.42
N ILE A 162 -5.62 0.75 -10.11
CA ILE A 162 -6.76 0.97 -9.23
C ILE A 162 -7.44 2.31 -9.59
N PRO A 163 -8.76 2.31 -9.88
CA PRO A 163 -9.49 3.52 -10.17
C PRO A 163 -9.49 4.48 -8.98
N LYS A 164 -9.22 5.77 -9.22
CA LYS A 164 -9.29 6.82 -8.19
C LYS A 164 -10.67 6.91 -7.53
N SER A 165 -11.74 6.60 -8.27
CA SER A 165 -13.10 6.53 -7.74
C SER A 165 -13.25 5.45 -6.67
N LEU A 166 -12.62 4.30 -6.85
CA LEU A 166 -12.66 3.18 -5.91
C LEU A 166 -11.93 3.54 -4.61
N ILE A 167 -10.72 4.12 -4.73
CA ILE A 167 -9.94 4.61 -3.58
C ILE A 167 -10.72 5.70 -2.83
N SER A 168 -11.29 6.67 -3.57
CA SER A 168 -12.05 7.77 -2.96
C SER A 168 -13.30 7.26 -2.24
N LYS A 169 -13.94 6.22 -2.76
CA LYS A 169 -15.10 5.59 -2.14
C LYS A 169 -14.72 4.89 -0.84
N LEU A 170 -13.66 4.08 -0.85
CA LEU A 170 -13.14 3.42 0.35
C LEU A 170 -12.72 4.45 1.41
N HIS A 171 -12.06 5.52 0.99
CA HIS A 171 -11.65 6.59 1.90
C HIS A 171 -12.85 7.23 2.61
N LYS A 172 -13.91 7.59 1.87
CA LYS A 172 -15.15 8.14 2.46
C LYS A 172 -15.83 7.17 3.43
N ILE A 173 -15.85 5.87 3.11
CA ILE A 173 -16.38 4.85 4.02
C ILE A 173 -15.53 4.80 5.29
N SER A 174 -14.21 4.80 5.14
CA SER A 174 -13.28 4.75 6.27
C SER A 174 -13.38 5.98 7.18
N GLU A 175 -13.67 7.17 6.63
CA GLU A 175 -13.92 8.40 7.40
C GLU A 175 -15.24 8.36 8.18
N GLN A 176 -16.23 7.58 7.72
CA GLN A 176 -17.49 7.38 8.46
C GLN A 176 -17.36 6.34 9.57
N LEU A 177 -16.43 5.40 9.42
CA LEU A 177 -16.11 4.39 10.44
C LEU A 177 -15.22 4.95 11.57
N HIS A 178 -14.45 6.00 11.30
CA HIS A 178 -13.52 6.64 12.25
C HIS A 178 -14.23 7.69 13.11
#